data_AF-A0A0B6ZXR0-F1
#
_entry.id   AF-A0A0B6ZXR0-F1
#
_cell.length_a   1.000
_cell.length_b   1.000
_cell.length_c   1.000
_cell.angle_alpha   90.00
_cell.angle_beta   90.00
_cell.angle_gamma   90.00
#
_symmetry.space_group_name_H-M   'P 1'
#
loop_
_entity.id
_entity.type
_entity.pdbx_description
1 polymer ?
#
loop_
_entity_poly.entity_id
_entity_poly.type
_entity_poly.pdbx_seq_one_letter_code
_entity_poly.pdbx_strand_id
1 'polypeptide(L)'
;MVERIWKLEAVLSQEEHSSKIELVMSYNFLSIIDLMSTDDAVKYSHVLMAMVMDNDKWQVMSHEPAKKLKQVECCLRQLLHLSTSKLHSIIEIQHSVLSLFLRLAFFHVTKGTRKIAHCESCINLQEMPTARNLSEVYFYKLLDSLLTLVTGQQKKREHLSSYLDLLSGLAHYVQDLLRSVAVVPAKLKQEQVSTEWQELMDFCVKIRKIPDSESQGLSSAFVLLIWFLGFHMMTDFKVAVDLLQDVYVCYEKADITEQTAITEQTDVTVDENEPHWMDVMMDVLLKVMSLQSRLARVIAVNVFRLLSQHVTTNAVSLITEVLTPNKSPGIGNEDVLVETDEEHISHDE
;
A
#
# COMPACT_ATOMS: atom_id res chain seq x y z
N MET A 1 -31.77 1.65 6.86
CA MET A 1 -31.76 2.48 5.63
C MET A 1 -31.08 1.74 4.47
N VAL A 2 -29.83 1.31 4.65
CA VAL A 2 -29.04 0.56 3.65
C VAL A 2 -29.77 -0.63 3.02
N GLU A 3 -30.30 -1.55 3.83
CA GLU A 3 -31.06 -2.71 3.34
C GLU A 3 -32.24 -2.30 2.46
N ARG A 4 -32.91 -1.20 2.81
CA ARG A 4 -34.04 -0.69 2.03
C ARG A 4 -33.59 -0.09 0.70
N ILE A 5 -32.41 0.55 0.63
CA ILE A 5 -31.89 1.12 -0.62
C ILE A 5 -31.45 0.01 -1.58
N TRP A 6 -30.74 -1.00 -1.09
CA TRP A 6 -30.33 -2.13 -1.91
C TRP A 6 -31.51 -3.00 -2.35
N LYS A 7 -32.51 -3.21 -1.49
CA LYS A 7 -33.78 -3.86 -1.89
C LYS A 7 -34.54 -3.02 -2.91
N LEU A 8 -34.57 -1.70 -2.75
CA LEU A 8 -35.19 -0.80 -3.73
C LEU A 8 -34.48 -0.91 -5.08
N GLU A 9 -33.16 -0.91 -5.13
CA GLU A 9 -32.42 -1.10 -6.39
C GLU A 9 -32.61 -2.47 -7.00
N ALA A 10 -32.63 -3.53 -6.19
CA ALA A 10 -32.91 -4.89 -6.67
C ALA A 10 -34.30 -4.97 -7.32
N VAL A 11 -35.31 -4.34 -6.71
CA VAL A 11 -36.67 -4.24 -7.28
C VAL A 11 -36.67 -3.41 -8.56
N LEU A 12 -36.07 -2.21 -8.53
CA LEU A 12 -36.01 -1.31 -9.70
C LEU A 12 -35.22 -1.92 -10.88
N SER A 13 -34.28 -2.83 -10.61
CA SER A 13 -33.47 -3.52 -11.62
C SER A 13 -34.20 -4.71 -12.28
N GLN A 14 -35.32 -5.17 -11.72
CA GLN A 14 -36.13 -6.25 -12.28
C GLN A 14 -37.23 -5.75 -13.22
N GLU A 15 -37.58 -4.46 -13.19
CA GLU A 15 -38.61 -3.89 -14.06
C GLU A 15 -38.05 -3.55 -15.46
N GLU A 16 -38.51 -4.27 -16.48
CA GLU A 16 -38.02 -4.20 -17.89
C GLU A 16 -38.13 -2.82 -18.56
N HIS A 17 -38.82 -1.84 -17.96
CA HIS A 17 -39.10 -0.53 -18.58
C HIS A 17 -38.63 0.68 -17.75
N SER A 18 -37.92 0.45 -16.65
CA SER A 18 -37.28 1.52 -15.88
C SER A 18 -35.92 1.85 -16.49
N SER A 19 -35.69 3.11 -16.84
CA SER A 19 -34.38 3.62 -17.21
C SER A 19 -33.36 3.36 -16.09
N LYS A 20 -32.66 2.22 -16.14
CA LYS A 20 -31.44 1.81 -15.40
C LYS A 20 -31.04 2.75 -14.25
N ILE A 21 -31.82 2.77 -13.16
CA ILE A 21 -31.41 3.50 -11.95
C ILE A 21 -30.50 2.57 -11.15
N GLU A 22 -29.20 2.64 -11.42
CA GLU A 22 -28.18 1.94 -10.63
C GLU A 22 -27.83 2.80 -9.39
N LEU A 23 -28.74 2.81 -8.40
CA LEU A 23 -28.70 3.71 -7.23
C LEU A 23 -27.42 3.56 -6.41
N VAL A 24 -27.05 2.35 -6.04
CA VAL A 24 -25.85 1.98 -5.28
C VAL A 24 -24.60 2.10 -6.15
N MET A 25 -24.72 1.95 -7.46
CA MET A 25 -23.61 2.15 -8.40
C MET A 25 -23.35 3.62 -8.71
N SER A 26 -24.29 4.51 -8.37
CA SER A 26 -24.19 5.94 -8.64
C SER A 26 -23.13 6.61 -7.75
N TYR A 27 -22.46 7.61 -8.29
CA TYR A 27 -21.50 8.43 -7.55
C TYR A 27 -22.15 9.13 -6.33
N ASN A 28 -23.44 9.48 -6.46
CA ASN A 28 -24.24 10.10 -5.39
C ASN A 28 -24.42 9.18 -4.18
N PHE A 29 -24.26 7.87 -4.34
CA PHE A 29 -24.36 6.93 -3.24
C PHE A 29 -23.22 7.07 -2.22
N LEU A 30 -22.03 7.50 -2.65
CA LEU A 30 -20.93 7.78 -1.73
C LEU A 30 -21.30 8.91 -0.75
N SER A 31 -22.03 9.93 -1.23
CA SER A 31 -22.55 10.98 -0.36
C SER A 31 -23.57 10.47 0.64
N ILE A 32 -24.33 9.43 0.32
CA ILE A 32 -25.25 8.78 1.26
C ILE A 32 -24.47 8.02 2.34
N ILE A 33 -23.36 7.37 1.96
CA ILE A 33 -22.44 6.74 2.92
C ILE A 33 -21.90 7.78 3.91
N ASP A 34 -21.54 8.98 3.42
CA ASP A 34 -21.03 10.05 4.27
C ASP A 34 -22.06 10.57 5.30
N LEU A 35 -23.36 10.33 5.06
CA LEU A 35 -24.44 10.68 6.00
C LEU A 35 -24.72 9.59 7.04
N MET A 36 -24.08 8.42 6.95
CA MET A 36 -24.30 7.33 7.90
C MET A 36 -23.70 7.68 9.26
N SER A 37 -24.31 7.17 10.34
CA SER A 37 -23.63 7.13 11.64
C SER A 37 -22.42 6.21 11.57
N THR A 38 -21.47 6.39 12.48
CA THR A 38 -20.28 5.53 12.60
C THR A 38 -20.66 4.05 12.76
N ASP A 39 -21.66 3.75 13.61
CA ASP A 39 -22.15 2.37 13.82
C ASP A 39 -22.80 1.79 12.57
N ASP A 40 -23.55 2.60 11.82
CA ASP A 40 -24.18 2.16 10.58
C ASP A 40 -23.13 1.93 9.47
N ALA A 41 -22.09 2.75 9.42
CA ALA A 41 -20.97 2.57 8.49
C ALA A 41 -20.19 1.27 8.77
N VAL A 42 -19.98 0.92 10.04
CA VAL A 42 -19.38 -0.37 10.44
C VAL A 42 -20.28 -1.54 10.05
N LYS A 43 -21.58 -1.47 10.33
CA LYS A 43 -22.51 -2.52 9.88
C LYS A 43 -22.54 -2.63 8.36
N TYR A 44 -22.47 -1.50 7.67
CA TYR A 44 -22.50 -1.47 6.22
C TYR A 44 -21.25 -2.09 5.60
N SER A 45 -20.06 -1.79 6.13
CA SER A 45 -18.82 -2.41 5.66
C SER A 45 -18.90 -3.94 5.79
N HIS A 46 -19.42 -4.47 6.90
CA HIS A 46 -19.63 -5.92 7.07
C HIS A 46 -20.57 -6.52 6.01
N VAL A 47 -21.65 -5.83 5.66
CA VAL A 47 -22.57 -6.26 4.59
C VAL A 47 -21.85 -6.29 3.25
N LEU A 48 -21.11 -5.23 2.90
CA LEU A 48 -20.34 -5.16 1.65
C LEU A 48 -19.28 -6.26 1.56
N MET A 49 -18.54 -6.50 2.65
CA MET A 49 -17.56 -7.59 2.71
C MET A 49 -18.22 -8.96 2.53
N ALA A 50 -19.37 -9.19 3.15
CA ALA A 50 -20.13 -10.43 2.98
C ALA A 50 -20.61 -10.62 1.53
N MET A 51 -21.08 -9.56 0.87
CA MET A 51 -21.49 -9.60 -0.55
C MET A 51 -20.32 -9.93 -1.48
N VAL A 52 -19.15 -9.31 -1.28
CA VAL A 52 -17.93 -9.64 -2.03
C VAL A 52 -17.51 -11.10 -1.84
N MET A 53 -17.81 -11.67 -0.66
CA MET A 53 -17.50 -13.06 -0.31
C MET A 53 -18.60 -14.07 -0.66
N ASP A 54 -19.56 -13.67 -1.50
CA ASP A 54 -20.73 -14.45 -1.92
C ASP A 54 -21.58 -15.00 -0.75
N ASN A 55 -21.51 -14.32 0.40
CA ASN A 55 -22.33 -14.59 1.57
C ASN A 55 -23.47 -13.56 1.65
N ASP A 56 -24.12 -13.34 0.52
CA ASP A 56 -25.22 -12.39 0.40
C ASP A 56 -26.50 -12.96 1.00
N LYS A 57 -26.65 -12.74 2.31
CA LYS A 57 -27.86 -13.13 3.06
C LYS A 57 -29.11 -12.43 2.56
N TRP A 58 -28.99 -11.33 1.82
CA TRP A 58 -30.12 -10.51 1.39
C TRP A 58 -30.55 -10.83 -0.05
N GLN A 59 -29.82 -11.70 -0.76
CA GLN A 59 -30.12 -12.12 -2.14
C GLN A 59 -30.28 -10.94 -3.11
N VAL A 60 -29.45 -9.93 -2.93
CA VAL A 60 -29.38 -8.69 -3.69
C VAL A 60 -28.42 -8.80 -4.89
N MET A 61 -27.40 -9.65 -4.78
CA MET A 61 -26.42 -9.90 -5.84
C MET A 61 -27.08 -10.63 -7.01
N SER A 62 -26.81 -10.17 -8.22
CA SER A 62 -27.35 -10.76 -9.44
C SER A 62 -26.77 -12.15 -9.69
N HIS A 63 -27.60 -13.06 -10.23
CA HIS A 63 -27.13 -14.33 -10.77
C HIS A 63 -26.49 -14.18 -12.16
N GLU A 64 -26.69 -13.05 -12.84
CA GLU A 64 -26.07 -12.76 -14.13
C GLU A 64 -24.59 -12.38 -13.93
N PRO A 65 -23.62 -13.11 -14.50
CA PRO A 65 -22.19 -12.92 -14.21
C PRO A 65 -21.69 -11.49 -14.43
N ALA A 66 -22.11 -10.85 -15.53
CA ALA A 66 -21.70 -9.49 -15.87
C ALA A 66 -22.22 -8.44 -14.87
N LYS A 67 -23.45 -8.60 -14.38
CA LYS A 67 -24.03 -7.73 -13.35
C LYS A 67 -23.42 -8.00 -11.99
N LYS A 68 -23.21 -9.27 -11.64
CA LYS A 68 -22.55 -9.67 -10.39
C LYS A 68 -21.15 -9.06 -10.29
N LEU A 69 -20.37 -9.12 -11.38
CA LEU A 69 -19.05 -8.50 -11.45
C LEU A 69 -19.11 -7.01 -11.12
N LYS A 70 -19.98 -6.25 -11.79
CA LYS A 70 -20.15 -4.81 -11.53
C LYS A 70 -20.51 -4.53 -10.07
N GLN A 71 -21.45 -5.29 -9.51
CA GLN A 71 -21.86 -5.14 -8.11
C GLN A 71 -20.68 -5.40 -7.15
N VAL A 72 -19.85 -6.43 -7.41
CA VAL A 72 -18.63 -6.68 -6.64
C VAL A 72 -17.66 -5.50 -6.74
N GLU A 73 -17.38 -5.00 -7.95
CA GLU A 73 -16.50 -3.84 -8.16
C GLU A 73 -17.00 -2.59 -7.42
N CYS A 74 -18.33 -2.40 -7.35
CA CYS A 74 -18.94 -1.32 -6.60
C CYS A 74 -18.79 -1.50 -5.09
N CYS A 75 -19.01 -2.72 -4.57
CA CYS A 75 -18.77 -3.03 -3.16
C CYS A 75 -17.31 -2.71 -2.78
N LEU A 76 -16.34 -3.13 -3.60
CA LEU A 76 -14.92 -2.82 -3.38
C LEU A 76 -14.66 -1.32 -3.34
N ARG A 77 -15.26 -0.54 -4.25
CA ARG A 77 -15.12 0.92 -4.28
C ARG A 77 -15.69 1.60 -3.04
N GLN A 78 -16.86 1.14 -2.57
CA GLN A 78 -17.50 1.69 -1.39
C GLN A 78 -16.75 1.32 -0.10
N LEU A 79 -16.19 0.10 -0.02
CA LEU A 79 -15.30 -0.30 1.07
C LEU A 79 -14.06 0.59 1.13
N LEU A 80 -13.46 0.92 -0.02
CA LEU A 80 -12.36 1.88 -0.07
C LEU A 80 -12.80 3.27 0.44
N HIS A 81 -13.95 3.78 -0.04
CA HIS A 81 -14.48 5.08 0.40
C HIS A 81 -14.66 5.13 1.92
N LEU A 82 -15.36 4.15 2.50
CA LEU A 82 -15.56 4.00 3.94
C LEU A 82 -14.23 4.01 4.72
N SER A 83 -13.22 3.32 4.21
CA SER A 83 -11.92 3.18 4.87
C SER A 83 -11.06 4.44 4.79
N THR A 84 -11.34 5.33 3.84
CA THR A 84 -10.60 6.60 3.63
C THR A 84 -11.39 7.85 4.05
N SER A 85 -12.68 7.72 4.33
CA SER A 85 -13.54 8.86 4.67
C SER A 85 -13.20 9.41 6.05
N LYS A 86 -12.91 10.71 6.14
CA LYS A 86 -12.59 11.38 7.42
C LYS A 86 -13.70 11.25 8.49
N LEU A 87 -14.93 10.95 8.07
CA LEU A 87 -16.10 10.84 8.95
C LEU A 87 -16.23 9.44 9.57
N HIS A 88 -15.75 8.41 8.89
CA HIS A 88 -15.96 6.99 9.24
C HIS A 88 -14.67 6.19 9.37
N SER A 89 -13.52 6.84 9.22
CA SER A 89 -12.18 6.25 9.29
C SER A 89 -11.89 5.71 10.69
N ILE A 90 -12.31 4.48 10.95
CA ILE A 90 -12.02 3.73 12.17
C ILE A 90 -11.05 2.62 11.84
N ILE A 91 -10.10 2.39 12.75
CA ILE A 91 -9.04 1.38 12.64
C ILE A 91 -9.62 -0.02 12.33
N GLU A 92 -10.74 -0.39 12.95
CA GLU A 92 -11.40 -1.69 12.72
C GLU A 92 -11.81 -1.91 11.27
N ILE A 93 -12.45 -0.91 10.64
CA ILE A 93 -12.86 -0.98 9.23
C ILE A 93 -11.62 -1.03 8.35
N GLN A 94 -10.64 -0.16 8.60
CA GLN A 94 -9.41 -0.09 7.82
C GLN A 94 -8.67 -1.44 7.81
N HIS A 95 -8.49 -2.05 8.98
CA HIS A 95 -7.79 -3.31 9.11
C HIS A 95 -8.53 -4.45 8.39
N SER A 96 -9.85 -4.54 8.58
CA SER A 96 -10.68 -5.56 7.93
C SER A 96 -10.69 -5.40 6.40
N VAL A 97 -10.83 -4.18 5.90
CA VAL A 97 -10.84 -3.91 4.46
C VAL A 97 -9.47 -4.13 3.82
N LEU A 98 -8.38 -3.72 4.49
CA LEU A 98 -7.01 -4.04 4.02
C LEU A 98 -6.78 -5.54 3.94
N SER A 99 -7.15 -6.28 4.99
CA SER A 99 -7.00 -7.74 5.05
C SER A 99 -7.83 -8.43 3.95
N LEU A 100 -9.04 -7.94 3.69
CA LEU A 100 -9.88 -8.41 2.60
C LEU A 100 -9.23 -8.16 1.24
N PHE A 101 -8.82 -6.92 0.94
CA PHE A 101 -8.22 -6.56 -0.35
C PHE A 101 -6.93 -7.33 -0.61
N LEU A 102 -6.07 -7.45 0.40
CA LEU A 102 -4.85 -8.25 0.33
C LEU A 102 -5.16 -9.70 -0.03
N ARG A 103 -6.11 -10.31 0.68
CA ARG A 103 -6.48 -11.71 0.46
C ARG A 103 -7.11 -11.89 -0.92
N LEU A 104 -8.01 -11.01 -1.37
CA LEU A 104 -8.60 -11.07 -2.71
C LEU A 104 -7.58 -10.91 -3.84
N ALA A 105 -6.59 -10.04 -3.64
CA ALA A 105 -5.60 -9.70 -4.65
C ALA A 105 -4.55 -10.82 -4.81
N PHE A 106 -4.03 -11.32 -3.68
CA PHE A 106 -2.77 -12.07 -3.66
C PHE A 106 -2.91 -13.52 -3.22
N PHE A 107 -4.06 -13.95 -2.68
CA PHE A 107 -4.24 -15.29 -2.14
C PHE A 107 -5.51 -15.96 -2.65
N HIS A 108 -5.49 -17.29 -2.67
CA HIS A 108 -6.64 -18.12 -2.98
C HIS A 108 -6.95 -19.03 -1.80
N VAL A 109 -8.21 -19.06 -1.39
CA VAL A 109 -8.72 -19.99 -0.38
C VAL A 109 -9.07 -21.29 -1.09
N THR A 110 -8.30 -22.35 -0.82
CA THR A 110 -8.54 -23.70 -1.37
C THR A 110 -9.53 -24.47 -0.51
N LYS A 111 -9.59 -24.17 0.79
CA LYS A 111 -10.53 -24.76 1.75
C LYS A 111 -11.00 -23.72 2.74
N GLY A 112 -12.32 -23.57 2.89
CA GLY A 112 -12.89 -22.64 3.86
C GLY A 112 -12.42 -22.92 5.29
N THR A 113 -12.05 -21.86 6.01
CA THR A 113 -11.60 -21.90 7.40
C THR A 113 -12.11 -20.67 8.15
N ARG A 114 -12.55 -20.87 9.40
CA ARG A 114 -12.95 -19.77 10.31
C ARG A 114 -11.81 -19.28 11.19
N LYS A 115 -10.62 -19.86 11.04
CA LYS A 115 -9.44 -19.48 11.84
C LYS A 115 -8.79 -18.18 11.37
N ILE A 116 -8.98 -17.86 10.09
CA ILE A 116 -8.39 -16.68 9.44
C ILE A 116 -9.54 -15.89 8.86
N ALA A 117 -9.58 -14.59 9.16
CA ALA A 117 -10.60 -13.69 8.64
C ALA A 117 -10.65 -13.72 7.10
N HIS A 118 -11.84 -13.59 6.54
CA HIS A 118 -12.07 -13.55 5.08
C HIS A 118 -11.66 -14.84 4.34
N CYS A 119 -11.49 -15.94 5.06
CA CYS A 119 -11.19 -17.26 4.51
C CYS A 119 -12.33 -18.26 4.75
N GLU A 120 -13.51 -17.80 5.19
CA GLU A 120 -14.63 -18.66 5.54
C GLU A 120 -15.25 -19.34 4.32
N SER A 121 -15.14 -18.74 3.14
CA SER A 121 -15.59 -19.29 1.86
C SER A 121 -14.42 -19.42 0.87
N CYS A 122 -14.56 -20.36 -0.07
CA CYS A 122 -13.60 -20.57 -1.17
C CYS A 122 -13.82 -19.59 -2.33
N ILE A 123 -14.46 -18.44 -2.07
CA ILE A 123 -14.73 -17.43 -3.10
C ILE A 123 -13.44 -16.70 -3.40
N ASN A 124 -12.94 -16.97 -4.59
CA ASN A 124 -11.74 -16.38 -5.16
C ASN A 124 -12.13 -15.58 -6.41
N LEU A 125 -11.50 -14.41 -6.62
CA LEU A 125 -11.76 -13.57 -7.81
C LEU A 125 -11.03 -14.08 -9.07
N GLN A 126 -10.81 -15.39 -9.18
CA GLN A 126 -10.12 -16.00 -10.33
C GLN A 126 -10.89 -15.78 -11.63
N GLU A 127 -12.21 -15.95 -11.57
CA GLU A 127 -13.13 -15.72 -12.70
C GLU A 127 -13.46 -14.23 -12.89
N MET A 128 -12.92 -13.35 -12.04
CA MET A 128 -13.16 -11.90 -12.03
C MET A 128 -11.84 -11.12 -12.02
N PRO A 129 -11.01 -11.23 -13.07
CA PRO A 129 -9.66 -10.65 -13.09
C PRO A 129 -9.66 -9.11 -12.91
N THR A 130 -10.70 -8.41 -13.38
CA THR A 130 -10.84 -6.96 -13.18
C THR A 130 -11.06 -6.62 -11.70
N ALA A 131 -11.96 -7.32 -11.01
CA ALA A 131 -12.20 -7.14 -9.58
C ALA A 131 -10.98 -7.52 -8.73
N ARG A 132 -10.22 -8.54 -9.16
CA ARG A 132 -8.96 -8.90 -8.52
C ARG A 132 -7.91 -7.79 -8.65
N ASN A 133 -7.74 -7.25 -9.86
CA ASN A 133 -6.83 -6.12 -10.09
C ASN A 133 -7.29 -4.88 -9.31
N LEU A 134 -8.60 -4.61 -9.24
CA LEU A 134 -9.13 -3.53 -8.40
C LEU A 134 -8.81 -3.73 -6.92
N SER A 135 -8.87 -4.96 -6.41
CA SER A 135 -8.48 -5.27 -5.03
C SER A 135 -7.00 -4.97 -4.78
N GLU A 136 -6.12 -5.32 -5.72
CA GLU A 136 -4.69 -4.99 -5.68
C GLU A 136 -4.46 -3.47 -5.68
N VAL A 137 -5.10 -2.75 -6.59
CA VAL A 137 -5.00 -1.28 -6.68
C VAL A 137 -5.54 -0.61 -5.41
N TYR A 138 -6.69 -1.06 -4.90
CA TYR A 138 -7.32 -0.48 -3.71
C TYR A 138 -6.57 -0.81 -2.43
N PHE A 139 -5.90 -1.96 -2.35
CA PHE A 139 -4.98 -2.28 -1.26
C PHE A 139 -3.88 -1.22 -1.14
N TYR A 140 -3.12 -0.98 -2.22
CA TYR A 140 -2.04 0.00 -2.19
C TYR A 140 -2.54 1.44 -2.05
N LYS A 141 -3.69 1.77 -2.66
CA LYS A 141 -4.31 3.10 -2.50
C LYS A 141 -4.76 3.36 -1.07
N LEU A 142 -5.26 2.34 -0.37
CA LEU A 142 -5.65 2.46 1.03
C LEU A 142 -4.42 2.62 1.92
N LEU A 143 -3.35 1.85 1.72
CA LEU A 143 -2.07 2.05 2.42
C LEU A 143 -1.53 3.48 2.25
N ASP A 144 -1.50 3.97 1.00
CA ASP A 144 -1.08 5.34 0.67
C ASP A 144 -1.95 6.39 1.36
N SER A 145 -3.27 6.20 1.33
CA SER A 145 -4.21 7.09 1.98
C SER A 145 -3.98 7.11 3.50
N LEU A 146 -3.83 5.96 4.15
CA LEU A 146 -3.63 5.88 5.60
C LEU A 146 -2.29 6.46 6.05
N LEU A 147 -1.23 6.29 5.24
CA LEU A 147 0.05 6.94 5.52
C LEU A 147 -0.03 8.47 5.42
N THR A 148 -0.80 8.99 4.45
CA THR A 148 -0.85 10.44 4.16
C THR A 148 -1.97 11.19 4.90
N LEU A 149 -3.02 10.50 5.34
CA LEU A 149 -4.18 11.07 6.01
C LEU A 149 -3.87 11.34 7.49
N VAL A 150 -3.05 12.36 7.74
CA VAL A 150 -2.82 12.88 9.09
C VAL A 150 -4.11 13.59 9.53
N THR A 151 -4.83 13.01 10.49
CA THR A 151 -6.00 13.69 11.09
C THR A 151 -5.49 14.77 12.04
N GLY A 152 -6.07 15.97 11.95
CA GLY A 152 -5.44 17.26 12.30
C GLY A 152 -5.03 17.53 13.75
N GLN A 153 -5.02 16.53 14.63
CA GLN A 153 -4.56 16.62 16.03
C GLN A 153 -3.40 15.66 16.35
N GLN A 154 -3.11 14.66 15.51
CA GLN A 154 -2.03 13.70 15.77
C GLN A 154 -0.66 14.28 15.42
N LYS A 155 0.31 14.11 16.32
CA LYS A 155 1.71 14.42 16.00
C LYS A 155 2.18 13.45 14.91
N LYS A 156 2.95 13.95 13.94
CA LYS A 156 3.47 13.14 12.81
C LYS A 156 4.16 11.84 13.26
N ARG A 157 4.85 11.87 14.41
CA ARG A 157 5.53 10.71 15.00
C ARG A 157 4.56 9.62 15.50
N GLU A 158 3.48 10.03 16.17
CA GLU A 158 2.44 9.13 16.67
C GLU A 158 1.66 8.50 15.51
N HIS A 159 1.41 9.28 14.46
CA HIS A 159 0.80 8.80 13.22
C HIS A 159 1.66 7.73 12.54
N LEU A 160 2.96 7.97 12.38
CA LEU A 160 3.87 6.98 11.80
C LEU A 160 3.93 5.70 12.64
N SER A 161 4.02 5.81 13.97
CA SER A 161 4.00 4.64 14.86
C SER A 161 2.73 3.82 14.66
N SER A 162 1.56 4.48 14.66
CA SER A 162 0.27 3.80 14.44
C SER A 162 0.20 3.12 13.07
N TYR A 163 0.76 3.75 12.04
CA TYR A 163 0.85 3.17 10.71
C TYR A 163 1.78 1.95 10.67
N LEU A 164 2.93 1.98 11.36
CA LEU A 164 3.84 0.85 11.48
C LEU A 164 3.22 -0.32 12.26
N ASP A 165 2.37 -0.04 13.24
CA ASP A 165 1.61 -1.06 13.97
C ASP A 165 0.53 -1.69 13.08
N LEU A 166 -0.17 -0.88 12.27
CA LEU A 166 -1.10 -1.37 11.25
C LEU A 166 -0.40 -2.29 10.24
N LEU A 167 0.75 -1.89 9.70
CA LEU A 167 1.54 -2.73 8.77
C LEU A 167 1.98 -4.02 9.44
N SER A 168 2.37 -3.97 10.72
CA SER A 168 2.75 -5.16 11.47
C SER A 168 1.56 -6.11 11.68
N GLY A 169 0.39 -5.61 12.05
CA GLY A 169 -0.83 -6.41 12.17
C GLY A 169 -1.19 -7.11 10.85
N LEU A 170 -1.11 -6.36 9.75
CA LEU A 170 -1.32 -6.89 8.40
C LEU A 170 -0.25 -7.92 8.01
N ALA A 171 1.00 -7.73 8.43
CA ALA A 171 2.07 -8.69 8.16
C ALA A 171 1.89 -10.01 8.91
N HIS A 172 1.40 -9.96 10.15
CA HIS A 172 0.99 -11.17 10.88
C HIS A 172 -0.19 -11.87 10.20
N TYR A 173 -1.15 -11.12 9.66
CA TYR A 173 -2.22 -11.71 8.86
C TYR A 173 -1.69 -12.44 7.63
N VAL A 174 -0.72 -11.86 6.89
CA VAL A 174 -0.04 -12.57 5.79
C VAL A 174 0.67 -13.83 6.28
N GLN A 175 1.36 -13.74 7.43
CA GLN A 175 2.04 -14.88 8.02
C GLN A 175 1.06 -16.04 8.33
N ASP A 176 -0.14 -15.73 8.83
CA ASP A 176 -1.20 -16.70 9.08
C ASP A 176 -1.72 -17.33 7.78
N LEU A 177 -1.89 -16.52 6.72
CA LEU A 177 -2.26 -17.03 5.39
C LEU A 177 -1.21 -18.00 4.84
N LEU A 178 0.09 -17.66 4.92
CA LEU A 178 1.19 -18.47 4.40
C LEU A 178 1.39 -19.79 5.17
N ARG A 179 1.12 -19.80 6.48
CA ARG A 179 1.18 -21.00 7.34
C ARG A 179 -0.03 -21.92 7.17
N SER A 180 -1.10 -21.43 6.57
CA SER A 180 -2.33 -22.18 6.39
C SER A 180 -2.22 -23.14 5.21
N VAL A 181 -2.63 -24.40 5.41
CA VAL A 181 -2.82 -25.37 4.31
C VAL A 181 -4.08 -25.08 3.47
N ALA A 182 -4.94 -24.21 3.96
CA ALA A 182 -6.22 -23.85 3.34
C ALA A 182 -6.13 -22.66 2.38
N VAL A 183 -4.96 -22.02 2.30
CA VAL A 183 -4.73 -20.82 1.52
C VAL A 183 -3.41 -20.96 0.76
N VAL A 184 -3.38 -20.51 -0.49
CA VAL A 184 -2.18 -20.51 -1.33
C VAL A 184 -1.98 -19.13 -1.97
N PRO A 185 -0.73 -18.67 -2.19
CA PRO A 185 -0.50 -17.47 -2.98
C PRO A 185 -1.02 -17.65 -4.41
N ALA A 186 -1.55 -16.57 -4.98
CA ALA A 186 -2.31 -16.62 -6.22
C ALA A 186 -1.46 -16.47 -7.50
N LYS A 187 -0.27 -15.85 -7.41
CA LYS A 187 0.68 -15.67 -8.52
C LYS A 187 2.04 -16.35 -8.28
N LEU A 188 2.36 -16.66 -7.03
CA LEU A 188 3.70 -17.03 -6.58
C LEU A 188 3.73 -18.44 -6.01
N LYS A 189 4.91 -19.05 -5.94
CA LYS A 189 5.10 -20.34 -5.27
C LYS A 189 5.14 -20.16 -3.77
N GLN A 190 4.42 -21.02 -3.05
CA GLN A 190 4.28 -20.91 -1.60
C GLN A 190 5.60 -21.03 -0.86
N GLU A 191 6.49 -21.96 -1.25
CA GLU A 191 7.77 -22.16 -0.55
C GLU A 191 8.68 -20.93 -0.65
N GLN A 192 8.74 -20.31 -1.83
CA GLN A 192 9.57 -19.13 -2.08
C GLN A 192 9.09 -17.95 -1.22
N VAL A 193 7.80 -17.61 -1.30
CA VAL A 193 7.24 -16.48 -0.53
C VAL A 193 7.34 -16.74 0.97
N SER A 194 7.09 -17.97 1.43
CA SER A 194 7.13 -18.27 2.87
C SER A 194 8.52 -18.11 3.48
N THR A 195 9.57 -18.46 2.73
CA THR A 195 10.96 -18.35 3.18
C THR A 195 11.35 -16.88 3.33
N GLU A 196 11.20 -16.10 2.27
CA GLU A 196 11.51 -14.66 2.27
C GLU A 196 10.66 -13.88 3.30
N TRP A 197 9.37 -14.24 3.43
CA TRP A 197 8.48 -13.60 4.39
C TRP A 197 8.90 -13.87 5.84
N GLN A 198 9.36 -15.09 6.14
CA GLN A 198 9.82 -15.44 7.49
C GLN A 198 11.11 -14.68 7.85
N GLU A 199 12.07 -14.58 6.93
CA GLU A 199 13.28 -13.78 7.12
C GLU A 199 12.93 -12.31 7.40
N LEU A 200 12.02 -11.75 6.61
CA LEU A 200 11.51 -10.39 6.79
C LEU A 200 10.89 -10.17 8.18
N MET A 201 10.05 -11.11 8.63
CA MET A 201 9.43 -11.06 9.96
C MET A 201 10.48 -11.09 11.07
N ASP A 202 11.47 -11.98 10.96
CA ASP A 202 12.54 -12.11 11.95
C ASP A 202 13.41 -10.85 12.02
N PHE A 203 13.69 -10.23 10.86
CA PHE A 203 14.43 -8.98 10.77
C PHE A 203 13.67 -7.80 11.41
N CYS A 204 12.36 -7.67 11.14
CA CYS A 204 11.53 -6.65 11.79
C CYS A 204 11.47 -6.83 13.32
N VAL A 205 11.46 -8.07 13.82
CA VAL A 205 11.53 -8.36 15.26
C VAL A 205 12.90 -7.99 15.84
N LYS A 206 14.00 -8.21 15.10
CA LYS A 206 15.36 -7.76 15.48
C LYS A 206 15.39 -6.25 15.67
N ILE A 207 14.92 -5.48 14.69
CA ILE A 207 14.94 -4.01 14.72
C ILE A 207 14.13 -3.46 15.91
N ARG A 208 12.92 -3.99 16.14
CA ARG A 208 12.01 -3.49 17.18
C ARG A 208 12.47 -3.75 18.63
N LYS A 209 13.47 -4.61 18.84
CA LYS A 209 14.00 -4.91 20.19
C LYS A 209 14.98 -3.85 20.70
N ILE A 210 15.43 -2.92 19.86
CA ILE A 210 16.39 -1.88 20.24
C ILE A 210 15.65 -0.75 21.00
N PRO A 211 15.87 -0.57 22.31
CA PRO A 211 15.04 0.33 23.13
C PRO A 211 15.41 1.82 23.03
N ASP A 212 16.38 2.19 22.21
CA ASP A 212 17.01 3.51 22.33
C ASP A 212 16.22 4.63 21.64
N SER A 213 16.08 5.75 22.34
CA SER A 213 15.19 6.85 21.91
C SER A 213 15.77 7.71 20.78
N GLU A 214 17.10 7.66 20.59
CA GLU A 214 17.82 8.35 19.52
C GLU A 214 17.76 7.58 18.19
N SER A 215 17.87 6.25 18.21
CA SER A 215 17.80 5.37 17.02
C SER A 215 16.39 5.07 16.52
N GLN A 216 15.37 5.63 17.18
CA GLN A 216 13.96 5.38 16.83
C GLN A 216 13.63 5.86 15.40
N GLY A 217 14.28 6.93 14.93
CA GLY A 217 14.13 7.44 13.56
C GLY A 217 14.66 6.45 12.53
N LEU A 218 15.89 5.97 12.72
CA LEU A 218 16.55 4.96 11.91
C LEU A 218 15.72 3.67 11.84
N SER A 219 15.39 3.11 13.01
CA SER A 219 14.59 1.87 13.13
C SER A 219 13.24 1.99 12.42
N SER A 220 12.54 3.12 12.60
CA SER A 220 11.25 3.36 11.93
C SER A 220 11.40 3.42 10.41
N ALA A 221 12.50 4.00 9.91
CA ALA A 221 12.76 4.12 8.48
C ALA A 221 12.95 2.74 7.83
N PHE A 222 13.78 1.89 8.44
CA PHE A 222 14.02 0.53 7.97
C PHE A 222 12.76 -0.33 8.05
N VAL A 223 12.05 -0.32 9.19
CA VAL A 223 10.80 -1.09 9.33
C VAL A 223 9.74 -0.64 8.32
N LEU A 224 9.61 0.66 8.05
CA LEU A 224 8.69 1.18 7.04
C LEU A 224 9.03 0.64 5.64
N LEU A 225 10.31 0.70 5.27
CA LEU A 225 10.79 0.26 3.95
C LEU A 225 10.66 -1.26 3.78
N ILE A 226 11.04 -2.02 4.80
CA ILE A 226 10.95 -3.48 4.81
C ILE A 226 9.51 -3.93 4.68
N TRP A 227 8.56 -3.37 5.45
CA TRP A 227 7.15 -3.75 5.29
C TRP A 227 6.61 -3.40 3.91
N PHE A 228 6.94 -2.21 3.38
CA PHE A 228 6.54 -1.83 2.03
C PHE A 228 7.04 -2.85 0.98
N LEU A 229 8.34 -3.19 1.00
CA LEU A 229 8.92 -4.15 0.07
C LEU A 229 8.37 -5.56 0.28
N GLY A 230 8.10 -5.96 1.53
CA GLY A 230 7.43 -7.22 1.85
C GLY A 230 6.07 -7.34 1.16
N PHE A 231 5.21 -6.32 1.29
CA PHE A 231 3.94 -6.32 0.54
C PHE A 231 4.16 -6.24 -0.97
N HIS A 232 5.16 -5.48 -1.44
CA HIS A 232 5.49 -5.37 -2.86
C HIS A 232 5.92 -6.69 -3.50
N MET A 233 6.52 -7.60 -2.73
CA MET A 233 6.89 -8.95 -3.16
C MET A 233 5.70 -9.75 -3.71
N MET A 234 4.47 -9.44 -3.27
CA MET A 234 3.25 -10.06 -3.79
C MET A 234 2.88 -9.61 -5.21
N THR A 235 3.41 -8.47 -5.65
CA THR A 235 3.21 -7.90 -6.99
C THR A 235 4.43 -8.18 -7.88
N ASP A 236 5.64 -7.89 -7.40
CA ASP A 236 6.90 -8.13 -8.09
C ASP A 236 7.92 -8.75 -7.13
N PHE A 237 7.94 -10.08 -7.11
CA PHE A 237 8.76 -10.85 -6.18
C PHE A 237 10.25 -10.56 -6.33
N LYS A 238 10.75 -10.57 -7.58
CA LYS A 238 12.18 -10.44 -7.84
C LYS A 238 12.68 -9.06 -7.44
N VAL A 239 11.99 -8.01 -7.90
CA VAL A 239 12.39 -6.63 -7.59
C VAL A 239 12.34 -6.37 -6.09
N ALA A 240 11.31 -6.86 -5.40
CA ALA A 240 11.19 -6.67 -3.96
C ALA A 240 12.30 -7.39 -3.17
N VAL A 241 12.60 -8.66 -3.49
CA VAL A 241 13.63 -9.46 -2.80
C VAL A 241 15.02 -8.90 -3.05
N ASP A 242 15.35 -8.53 -4.29
CA ASP A 242 16.64 -7.91 -4.64
C ASP A 242 16.86 -6.62 -3.81
N LEU A 243 15.82 -5.79 -3.66
CA LEU A 243 15.89 -4.58 -2.83
C LEU A 243 15.95 -4.89 -1.33
N LEU A 244 15.23 -5.92 -0.84
CA LEU A 244 15.26 -6.30 0.57
C LEU A 244 16.65 -6.74 1.01
N GLN A 245 17.39 -7.46 0.17
CA GLN A 245 18.76 -7.86 0.46
C GLN A 245 19.67 -6.65 0.70
N ASP A 246 19.60 -5.64 -0.19
CA ASP A 246 20.34 -4.38 -0.03
C ASP A 246 19.94 -3.68 1.27
N VAL A 247 18.64 -3.66 1.59
CA VAL A 247 18.11 -3.03 2.83
C VAL A 247 18.59 -3.73 4.09
N TYR A 248 18.62 -5.07 4.11
CA TYR A 248 19.09 -5.82 5.28
C TYR A 248 20.57 -5.54 5.55
N VAL A 249 21.42 -5.57 4.51
CA VAL A 249 22.85 -5.23 4.65
C VAL A 249 23.04 -3.79 5.13
N CYS A 250 22.28 -2.84 4.57
CA CYS A 250 22.31 -1.44 5.01
C CYS A 250 21.96 -1.29 6.49
N TYR A 251 20.96 -2.02 6.99
CA TYR A 251 20.57 -1.94 8.39
C TYR A 251 21.67 -2.49 9.30
N GLU A 252 22.26 -3.63 8.98
CA GLU A 252 23.32 -4.22 9.80
C GLU A 252 24.53 -3.28 9.90
N LYS A 253 24.91 -2.64 8.80
CA LYS A 253 25.98 -1.63 8.81
C LYS A 253 25.59 -0.38 9.60
N ALA A 254 24.37 0.12 9.43
CA ALA A 254 23.87 1.29 10.16
C ALA A 254 23.82 1.04 11.67
N ASP A 255 23.35 -0.13 12.09
CA ASP A 255 23.26 -0.53 13.50
C ASP A 255 24.67 -0.63 14.15
N ILE A 256 25.65 -1.18 13.43
CA ILE A 256 27.05 -1.17 13.87
C ILE A 256 27.57 0.27 14.00
N THR A 257 27.30 1.15 13.03
CA THR A 257 27.72 2.56 13.09
C THR A 257 27.11 3.29 14.29
N GLU A 258 25.84 3.06 14.61
CA GLU A 258 25.23 3.67 15.80
C GLU A 258 25.82 3.12 17.10
N GLN A 259 26.00 1.80 17.22
CA GLN A 259 26.57 1.19 18.42
C GLN A 259 28.02 1.61 18.69
N THR A 260 28.81 1.79 17.63
CA THR A 260 30.19 2.27 17.70
C THR A 260 30.29 3.77 17.94
N ALA A 261 29.33 4.58 17.49
CA ALA A 261 29.26 6.00 17.84
C ALA A 261 28.95 6.23 19.33
N ILE A 262 28.17 5.34 19.95
CA ILE A 262 27.82 5.40 21.38
C ILE A 262 28.99 4.93 22.27
N THR A 263 29.83 4.04 21.77
CA THR A 263 30.96 3.48 22.51
C THR A 263 32.25 4.08 21.93
N GLU A 264 32.81 5.14 22.55
CA GLU A 264 33.97 5.95 22.09
C GLU A 264 35.29 5.17 21.77
N GLN A 265 35.26 3.85 21.60
CA GLN A 265 36.40 3.02 21.26
C GLN A 265 35.99 1.95 20.26
N THR A 266 36.32 2.15 18.99
CA THR A 266 37.06 1.18 18.16
C THR A 266 37.30 1.76 16.76
N ASP A 267 38.56 1.69 16.30
CA ASP A 267 38.92 1.79 14.89
C ASP A 267 38.23 0.63 14.16
N VAL A 268 37.02 0.86 13.65
CA VAL A 268 36.46 0.00 12.62
C VAL A 268 37.27 0.28 11.37
N THR A 269 38.09 -0.69 10.94
CA THR A 269 38.76 -0.64 9.64
C THR A 269 37.68 -0.65 8.56
N VAL A 270 37.20 0.54 8.20
CA VAL A 270 36.34 0.74 7.04
C VAL A 270 37.23 0.44 5.84
N ASP A 271 36.92 -0.61 5.09
CA ASP A 271 37.52 -0.79 3.77
C ASP A 271 37.12 0.42 2.93
N GLU A 272 38.08 1.29 2.61
CA GLU A 272 37.85 2.52 1.84
C GLU A 272 37.24 2.25 0.46
N ASN A 273 37.26 0.99 -0.01
CA ASN A 273 36.66 0.58 -1.28
C ASN A 273 35.18 0.19 -1.16
N GLU A 274 34.65 -0.02 0.04
CA GLU A 274 33.26 -0.42 0.21
C GLU A 274 32.34 0.81 0.29
N PRO A 275 31.23 0.88 -0.48
CA PRO A 275 30.33 2.02 -0.43
C PRO A 275 29.71 2.17 0.96
N HIS A 276 29.59 3.41 1.41
CA HIS A 276 28.93 3.72 2.67
C HIS A 276 27.46 3.27 2.61
N TRP A 277 26.92 2.73 3.71
CA TRP A 277 25.57 2.15 3.73
C TRP A 277 24.48 3.14 3.28
N MET A 278 24.66 4.44 3.55
CA MET A 278 23.74 5.47 3.07
C MET A 278 23.76 5.69 1.56
N ASP A 279 24.88 5.40 0.89
CA ASP A 279 24.96 5.51 -0.57
C ASP A 279 24.16 4.38 -1.21
N VAL A 280 24.34 3.15 -0.70
CA VAL A 280 23.54 1.97 -1.10
C VAL A 280 22.05 2.20 -0.78
N MET A 281 21.73 2.74 0.40
CA MET A 281 20.35 3.10 0.75
C MET A 281 19.77 4.14 -0.21
N MET A 282 20.56 5.11 -0.67
CA MET A 282 20.09 6.10 -1.65
C MET A 282 19.73 5.44 -2.98
N ASP A 283 20.57 4.54 -3.48
CA ASP A 283 20.29 3.76 -4.69
C ASP A 283 19.00 2.93 -4.53
N VAL A 284 18.80 2.29 -3.37
CA VAL A 284 17.54 1.60 -3.05
C VAL A 284 16.36 2.57 -3.11
N LEU A 285 16.45 3.73 -2.47
CA LEU A 285 15.36 4.72 -2.48
C LEU A 285 15.06 5.24 -3.89
N LEU A 286 16.08 5.47 -4.71
CA LEU A 286 15.92 5.87 -6.10
C LEU A 286 15.22 4.78 -6.92
N LYS A 287 15.63 3.50 -6.77
CA LYS A 287 14.94 2.35 -7.38
C LYS A 287 13.47 2.27 -6.94
N VAL A 288 13.20 2.46 -5.65
CA VAL A 288 11.83 2.51 -5.11
C VAL A 288 11.04 3.67 -5.70
N MET A 289 11.64 4.85 -5.88
CA MET A 289 10.99 5.99 -6.52
C MET A 289 10.70 5.77 -8.01
N SER A 290 11.50 4.97 -8.69
CA SER A 290 11.30 4.57 -10.09
C SER A 290 10.18 3.55 -10.29
N LEU A 291 9.68 2.92 -9.22
CA LEU A 291 8.51 2.05 -9.30
C LEU A 291 7.29 2.86 -9.76
N GLN A 292 6.43 2.27 -10.59
CA GLN A 292 5.16 2.88 -11.06
C GLN A 292 4.07 2.88 -9.96
N SER A 293 4.43 3.32 -8.75
CA SER A 293 3.58 3.32 -7.57
C SER A 293 3.66 4.66 -6.87
N ARG A 294 2.49 5.26 -6.57
CA ARG A 294 2.43 6.47 -5.72
C ARG A 294 2.91 6.15 -4.31
N LEU A 295 2.46 5.03 -3.74
CA LEU A 295 2.86 4.59 -2.41
C LEU A 295 4.38 4.45 -2.32
N ALA A 296 5.03 3.84 -3.32
CA ALA A 296 6.49 3.69 -3.35
C ALA A 296 7.21 5.03 -3.21
N ARG A 297 6.78 6.04 -4.00
CA ARG A 297 7.32 7.40 -3.91
C ARG A 297 7.07 8.04 -2.54
N VAL A 298 5.87 7.87 -1.96
CA VAL A 298 5.57 8.39 -0.62
C VAL A 298 6.42 7.70 0.45
N ILE A 299 6.61 6.39 0.38
CA ILE A 299 7.46 5.62 1.28
C ILE A 299 8.90 6.11 1.19
N ALA A 300 9.45 6.19 -0.03
CA ALA A 300 10.83 6.65 -0.22
C ALA A 300 11.08 8.04 0.36
N VAL A 301 10.15 8.99 0.15
CA VAL A 301 10.24 10.33 0.75
C VAL A 301 10.17 10.30 2.28
N ASN A 302 9.33 9.45 2.86
CA ASN A 302 9.24 9.33 4.32
C ASN A 302 10.49 8.68 4.91
N VAL A 303 11.02 7.63 4.29
CA VAL A 303 12.26 6.97 4.69
C VAL A 303 13.44 7.95 4.60
N PHE A 304 13.58 8.66 3.48
CA PHE A 304 14.60 9.69 3.32
C PHE A 304 14.54 10.76 4.43
N ARG A 305 13.34 11.24 4.77
CA ARG A 305 13.17 12.22 5.86
C ARG A 305 13.57 11.69 7.23
N LEU A 306 13.33 10.40 7.50
CA LEU A 306 13.73 9.77 8.76
C LEU A 306 15.24 9.57 8.83
N LEU A 307 15.89 9.35 7.69
CA LEU A 307 17.33 9.12 7.56
C LEU A 307 18.14 10.40 7.29
N SER A 308 17.51 11.58 7.23
CA SER A 308 18.15 12.81 6.73
C SER A 308 19.39 13.23 7.52
N GLN A 309 19.50 12.78 8.77
CA GLN A 309 20.62 13.05 9.68
C GLN A 309 21.90 12.29 9.30
N HIS A 310 21.76 11.20 8.54
CA HIS A 310 22.85 10.32 8.12
C HIS A 310 23.26 10.55 6.66
N VAL A 311 22.58 11.44 5.94
CA VAL A 311 22.82 11.67 4.51
C VAL A 311 24.23 12.24 4.29
N THR A 312 25.00 11.56 3.44
CA THR A 312 26.36 11.94 3.06
C THR A 312 26.36 12.87 1.84
N THR A 313 27.47 13.56 1.60
CA THR A 313 27.65 14.34 0.35
C THR A 313 27.52 13.47 -0.90
N ASN A 314 28.02 12.23 -0.85
CA ASN A 314 27.94 11.29 -1.95
C ASN A 314 26.48 10.88 -2.24
N ALA A 315 25.71 10.57 -1.19
CA ALA A 315 24.28 10.28 -1.32
C ALA A 315 23.49 11.45 -1.94
N VAL A 316 23.86 12.71 -1.64
CA VAL A 316 23.27 13.88 -2.33
C VAL A 316 23.69 13.92 -3.80
N SER A 317 24.95 13.60 -4.14
CA SER A 317 25.43 13.52 -5.53
C SER A 317 24.58 12.55 -6.35
N LEU A 318 24.31 11.35 -5.82
CA LEU A 318 23.46 10.33 -6.47
C LEU A 318 22.06 10.88 -6.81
N ILE A 319 21.44 11.61 -5.89
CA ILE A 319 20.15 12.27 -6.16
C ILE A 319 20.31 13.29 -7.29
N THR A 320 21.35 14.14 -7.22
CA THR A 320 21.56 15.18 -8.24
C THR A 320 21.83 14.60 -9.60
N GLU A 321 22.60 13.52 -9.73
CA GLU A 321 22.90 12.84 -10.99
C GLU A 321 21.65 12.31 -11.69
N VAL A 322 20.67 11.80 -10.94
CA VAL A 322 19.38 11.37 -11.49
C VAL A 322 18.52 12.57 -11.93
N LEU A 323 18.60 13.69 -11.22
CA LEU A 323 17.79 14.88 -11.50
C LEU A 323 18.37 15.79 -12.58
N THR A 324 19.69 15.81 -12.75
CA THR A 324 20.34 16.48 -13.88
C THR A 324 20.39 15.50 -15.05
N PRO A 325 19.52 15.63 -16.08
CA PRO A 325 19.75 14.91 -17.31
C PRO A 325 21.12 15.34 -17.83
N ASN A 326 22.08 14.42 -17.78
CA ASN A 326 23.40 14.67 -18.31
C ASN A 326 23.23 15.19 -19.74
N LYS A 327 23.62 16.44 -19.97
CA LYS A 327 23.89 16.92 -21.32
C LYS A 327 24.99 16.00 -21.85
N SER A 328 24.61 15.00 -22.62
CA SER A 328 25.58 14.16 -23.31
C SER A 328 26.52 15.10 -24.08
N PRO A 329 27.84 15.04 -23.85
CA PRO A 329 28.79 15.79 -24.67
C PRO A 329 28.83 15.07 -26.03
N GLY A 330 27.92 15.42 -26.94
CA GLY A 330 27.83 14.72 -28.22
C GLY A 330 26.65 15.04 -29.14
N ILE A 331 25.65 15.82 -28.73
CA ILE A 331 24.64 16.33 -29.66
C ILE A 331 24.61 17.85 -29.51
N GLY A 332 25.03 18.51 -30.58
CA GLY A 332 25.19 19.95 -30.66
C GLY A 332 23.91 20.70 -30.32
N ASN A 333 24.12 21.94 -29.88
CA ASN A 333 23.09 22.94 -29.70
C ASN A 333 22.14 22.97 -30.90
N GLU A 334 20.92 22.47 -30.71
CA GLU A 334 19.76 22.97 -31.43
C GLU A 334 18.74 23.41 -30.40
N ASP A 335 18.67 24.72 -30.27
CA ASP A 335 17.56 25.53 -29.80
C ASP A 335 16.25 24.75 -29.60
N VAL A 336 15.88 24.55 -28.33
CA VAL A 336 14.46 24.54 -27.97
C VAL A 336 14.02 26.00 -27.95
N LEU A 337 13.76 26.53 -29.14
CA LEU A 337 12.99 27.76 -29.31
C LEU A 337 11.61 27.51 -28.68
N VAL A 338 11.40 28.10 -27.51
CA VAL A 338 10.06 28.32 -26.98
C VAL A 338 9.47 29.40 -27.88
N GLU A 339 8.67 28.99 -28.88
CA GLU A 339 7.78 29.90 -29.58
C GLU A 339 6.75 30.41 -28.56
N THR A 340 7.04 31.56 -27.96
CA THR A 340 6.02 32.41 -27.36
C THR A 340 5.36 33.19 -28.50
N ASP A 341 4.14 32.78 -28.85
CA ASP A 341 3.23 33.58 -29.66
C ASP A 341 2.90 34.88 -28.90
N GLU A 342 3.69 35.93 -29.14
CA GLU A 342 3.31 37.30 -28.81
C GLU A 342 2.45 37.84 -29.96
N GLU A 343 1.14 37.86 -29.74
CA GLU A 343 0.19 38.58 -30.58
C GLU A 343 0.55 40.07 -30.61
N HIS A 344 1.06 40.53 -31.74
CA HIS A 344 1.23 41.94 -32.05
C HIS A 344 -0.13 42.66 -32.09
N ILE A 345 -0.45 43.41 -31.04
CA ILE A 345 -1.45 44.48 -31.08
C ILE A 345 -0.82 45.67 -31.80
N SER A 346 -1.23 45.87 -33.05
CA SER A 346 -0.94 47.08 -33.83
C SER A 346 -1.73 48.27 -33.30
N HIS A 347 -1.05 49.33 -32.91
CA HIS A 347 -1.61 50.68 -32.89
C HIS A 347 -0.59 51.63 -33.53
N ASP A 348 -0.84 51.95 -34.81
CA ASP A 348 -0.37 53.19 -35.43
C ASP A 348 -1.51 54.23 -35.34
N GLU A 349 -1.07 55.44 -34.97
CA GLU A 349 -1.65 56.80 -35.10
C GLU A 349 -3.15 57.04 -35.30
#